data_AF-A0A8D0HKK0-F1
#
_entry.id   AF-A0A8D0HKK0-F1
#
_cell.length_a   1.000
_cell.length_b   1.000
_cell.length_c   1.000
_cell.angle_alpha   90.00
_cell.angle_beta   90.00
_cell.angle_gamma   90.00
#
_symmetry.space_group_name_H-M   'P 1'
#
loop_
_entity.id
_entity.type
_entity.pdbx_description
1 polymer ?
#
loop_
_entity_poly.entity_id
_entity_poly.type
_entity_poly.pdbx_seq_one_letter_code
_entity_poly.pdbx_strand_id
1 'polypeptide(L)'
;MREVDLGCGKALLIKENGDYYALGHKCPHYGAPLVKGVLSRGRVRCPWHGACFNIGTGDIEDFPGLDMCFEALQTQRRTKVMAKCISLSNYNISSTNVLIIGAGPAGLVCAETLRQEGFSDRIVMCTMDRYLPYDRPKLSKSMDSHPDQIALRPKEFFRSYDIEFLTETQVAAVDIKNKIAVFQDGFKMEYNKLLIAPGNMPKTLSCKGKEVENVFNIRTPEDANRVVKLATSKNAVIVGASFLGMEVAAYLTEKAHSVSVVELEEVPFKKFFGERVGRAIMKMFENNRVKFYMQTEVSELREQEGKLKEVVLKSGKVLRADVCVIGIGKTSLGMMQTNIPGVFAAGDAVAFPLALRNNKKANIPHWQMAHIHGRIAALNMLAHGTEISTVPYLWTAMFGKSIRYTGYGEGFDDVVIQGDLDELKFVAFYTKNDEVVAVASMNYDPIVSKVAEVLAAGRSIRKRDVE
;
A
#
# COMPACT_ATOMS: atom_id res chain seq x y z
N MET A 1 21.30 -14.24 -13.39
CA MET A 1 21.14 -12.82 -13.79
C MET A 1 22.45 -12.09 -13.56
N ARG A 2 22.78 -11.07 -14.35
CA ARG A 2 23.98 -10.25 -14.21
C ARG A 2 23.69 -8.80 -14.62
N GLU A 3 24.17 -7.84 -13.86
CA GLU A 3 24.16 -6.43 -14.27
C GLU A 3 25.35 -6.18 -15.22
N VAL A 4 25.10 -5.51 -16.34
CA VAL A 4 26.09 -5.24 -17.40
C VAL A 4 26.08 -3.74 -17.72
N ASP A 5 27.26 -3.15 -17.79
CA ASP A 5 27.45 -1.77 -18.24
C ASP A 5 27.46 -1.73 -19.77
N LEU A 6 26.65 -0.84 -20.35
CA LEU A 6 26.45 -0.68 -21.78
C LEU A 6 27.11 0.60 -22.33
N GLY A 7 27.82 1.35 -21.49
CA GLY A 7 28.40 2.66 -21.82
C GLY A 7 27.39 3.82 -21.80
N CYS A 8 26.13 3.56 -22.18
CA CYS A 8 25.02 4.53 -22.10
C CYS A 8 24.07 4.31 -20.91
N GLY A 9 24.29 3.27 -20.12
CA GLY A 9 23.37 2.82 -19.08
C GLY A 9 23.74 1.42 -18.56
N LYS A 10 22.85 0.80 -17.79
CA LYS A 10 23.09 -0.50 -17.17
C LYS A 10 21.90 -1.42 -17.36
N ALA A 11 22.10 -2.56 -18.00
CA ALA A 11 21.05 -3.56 -18.17
C ALA A 11 21.19 -4.71 -17.20
N LEU A 12 20.07 -5.35 -16.91
CA LEU A 12 20.03 -6.69 -16.32
C LEU A 12 20.00 -7.73 -17.44
N LEU A 13 21.09 -8.45 -17.63
CA LEU A 13 21.15 -9.61 -18.51
C LEU A 13 20.68 -10.87 -17.76
N ILE A 14 19.76 -11.59 -18.37
CA ILE A 14 19.13 -12.78 -17.81
C ILE A 14 19.38 -13.94 -18.77
N LYS A 15 19.76 -15.09 -18.23
CA LYS A 15 19.81 -16.36 -18.96
C LYS A 15 18.86 -17.33 -18.27
N GLU A 16 17.84 -17.80 -18.99
CA GLU A 16 16.88 -18.79 -18.49
C GLU A 16 16.58 -19.78 -19.63
N ASN A 17 16.61 -21.09 -19.32
CA ASN A 17 16.35 -22.17 -20.27
C ASN A 17 17.18 -22.15 -21.58
N GLY A 18 18.35 -21.50 -21.57
CA GLY A 18 19.23 -21.40 -22.75
C GLY A 18 19.09 -20.08 -23.51
N ASP A 19 17.99 -19.36 -23.31
CA ASP A 19 17.72 -18.07 -23.93
C ASP A 19 18.29 -16.91 -23.11
N TYR A 20 18.50 -15.77 -23.78
CA TYR A 20 18.99 -14.54 -23.17
C TYR A 20 17.98 -13.41 -23.29
N TYR A 21 17.78 -12.69 -22.19
CA TYR A 21 16.87 -11.56 -22.09
C TYR A 21 17.58 -10.35 -21.46
N ALA A 22 17.09 -9.15 -21.75
CA ALA A 22 17.61 -7.91 -21.19
C ALA A 22 16.45 -7.05 -20.65
N LEU A 23 16.57 -6.62 -19.39
CA LEU A 23 15.65 -5.72 -18.71
C LEU A 23 16.40 -4.49 -18.18
N GLY A 24 15.66 -3.49 -17.71
CA GLY A 24 16.26 -2.44 -16.90
C GLY A 24 16.89 -3.00 -15.62
N HIS A 25 18.05 -2.47 -15.19
CA HIS A 25 18.73 -2.98 -14.00
C HIS A 25 18.05 -2.63 -12.67
N LYS A 26 17.16 -1.63 -12.66
CA LYS A 26 16.46 -1.14 -11.47
C LYS A 26 14.95 -1.33 -11.56
N CYS A 27 14.35 -1.68 -10.43
CA CYS A 27 12.91 -1.72 -10.27
C CYS A 27 12.34 -0.30 -10.41
N PRO A 28 11.35 -0.06 -11.28
CA PRO A 28 10.75 1.27 -11.49
C PRO A 28 9.95 1.80 -10.30
N HIS A 29 9.70 1.00 -9.26
CA HIS A 29 9.04 1.50 -8.05
C HIS A 29 9.97 2.46 -7.27
N TYR A 30 10.94 1.93 -6.52
CA TYR A 30 11.89 2.74 -5.73
C TYR A 30 13.36 2.43 -6.08
N GLY A 31 13.64 1.97 -7.30
CA GLY A 31 15.02 1.83 -7.80
C GLY A 31 15.80 0.64 -7.24
N ALA A 32 15.12 -0.38 -6.69
CA ALA A 32 15.78 -1.57 -6.17
C ALA A 32 16.62 -2.27 -7.26
N PRO A 33 17.87 -2.67 -6.99
CA PRO A 33 18.69 -3.37 -7.97
C PRO A 33 18.12 -4.77 -8.24
N LEU A 34 17.61 -5.01 -9.45
CA LEU A 34 16.94 -6.26 -9.81
C LEU A 34 17.90 -7.44 -9.92
N VAL A 35 19.20 -7.20 -10.10
CA VAL A 35 20.24 -8.23 -9.99
C VAL A 35 20.25 -8.91 -8.61
N LYS A 36 19.78 -8.21 -7.55
CA LYS A 36 19.60 -8.78 -6.20
C LYS A 36 18.21 -9.40 -5.98
N GLY A 37 17.36 -9.39 -7.01
CA GLY A 37 16.02 -9.98 -6.98
C GLY A 37 16.02 -11.50 -7.16
N VAL A 38 14.85 -12.04 -7.46
CA VAL A 38 14.64 -13.48 -7.67
C VAL A 38 14.14 -13.71 -9.08
N LEU A 39 14.91 -14.47 -9.87
CA LEU A 39 14.47 -15.01 -11.16
C LEU A 39 13.73 -16.32 -10.91
N SER A 40 12.52 -16.42 -11.44
CA SER A 40 11.70 -17.63 -11.33
C SER A 40 10.64 -17.63 -12.42
N ARG A 41 10.57 -18.70 -13.22
CA ARG A 41 9.46 -18.94 -14.16
C ARG A 41 9.20 -17.78 -15.14
N GLY A 42 10.22 -17.29 -15.82
CA GLY A 42 10.04 -16.24 -16.83
C GLY A 42 9.80 -14.84 -16.26
N ARG A 43 10.02 -14.61 -14.95
CA ARG A 43 9.90 -13.28 -14.34
C ARG A 43 10.96 -13.01 -13.28
N VAL A 44 11.21 -11.73 -13.03
CA VAL A 44 12.07 -11.24 -11.95
C VAL A 44 11.25 -10.53 -10.89
N ARG A 45 11.31 -11.03 -9.65
CA ARG A 45 10.73 -10.37 -8.48
C ARG A 45 11.74 -9.44 -7.80
N CYS A 46 11.31 -8.20 -7.59
CA CYS A 46 12.03 -7.15 -6.89
C CYS A 46 12.30 -7.55 -5.43
N PRO A 47 13.55 -7.40 -4.95
CA PRO A 47 13.91 -7.83 -3.61
C PRO A 47 13.27 -6.98 -2.52
N TRP A 48 13.02 -5.69 -2.79
CA TRP A 48 12.57 -4.73 -1.77
C TRP A 48 11.06 -4.77 -1.55
N HIS A 49 10.29 -4.69 -2.63
CA HIS A 49 8.84 -4.42 -2.56
C HIS A 49 7.98 -5.48 -3.25
N GLY A 50 8.60 -6.52 -3.83
CA GLY A 50 7.88 -7.64 -4.41
C GLY A 50 7.30 -7.44 -5.81
N ALA A 51 7.47 -6.26 -6.43
CA ALA A 51 7.06 -6.04 -7.83
C ALA A 51 7.70 -7.07 -8.77
N CYS A 52 6.94 -7.56 -9.75
CA CYS A 52 7.41 -8.59 -10.70
C CYS A 52 7.35 -8.10 -12.13
N PHE A 53 8.34 -8.51 -12.91
CA PHE A 53 8.45 -8.15 -14.32
C PHE A 53 8.70 -9.40 -15.17
N ASN A 54 7.93 -9.57 -16.23
CA ASN A 54 8.14 -10.62 -17.23
C ASN A 54 9.51 -10.41 -17.90
N ILE A 55 10.32 -11.45 -18.07
CA ILE A 55 11.66 -11.31 -18.68
C ILE A 55 11.64 -11.17 -20.19
N GLY A 56 10.60 -11.69 -20.85
CA GLY A 56 10.43 -11.60 -22.30
C GLY A 56 9.87 -10.25 -22.72
N THR A 57 8.88 -9.74 -21.97
CA THR A 57 8.13 -8.54 -22.34
C THR A 57 8.36 -7.35 -21.43
N GLY A 58 9.14 -7.47 -20.35
CA GLY A 58 9.33 -6.38 -19.37
C GLY A 58 8.07 -5.96 -18.61
N ASP A 59 6.91 -6.54 -18.92
CA ASP A 59 5.61 -6.15 -18.37
C ASP A 59 5.53 -6.41 -16.88
N ILE A 60 4.79 -5.55 -16.19
CA ILE A 60 4.51 -5.75 -14.77
C ILE A 60 3.57 -6.94 -14.60
N GLU A 61 4.02 -7.99 -13.94
CA GLU A 61 3.18 -9.12 -13.54
C GLU A 61 2.64 -8.98 -12.11
N ASP A 62 3.34 -8.24 -11.26
CA ASP A 62 2.94 -7.99 -9.88
C ASP A 62 3.41 -6.61 -9.42
N PHE A 63 2.65 -6.00 -8.52
CA PHE A 63 2.80 -4.61 -8.10
C PHE A 63 3.78 -4.48 -6.92
N PRO A 64 4.27 -3.28 -6.54
CA PRO A 64 3.78 -1.92 -6.87
C PRO A 64 4.53 -1.14 -7.97
N GLY A 65 5.22 -1.80 -8.90
CA GLY A 65 5.74 -1.09 -10.08
C GLY A 65 4.59 -0.54 -10.94
N LEU A 66 4.73 0.69 -11.46
CA LEU A 66 3.77 1.31 -12.38
C LEU A 66 4.22 1.26 -13.85
N ASP A 67 5.53 1.12 -14.09
CA ASP A 67 6.11 1.01 -15.42
C ASP A 67 6.70 -0.38 -15.69
N MET A 68 6.74 -0.74 -16.96
CA MET A 68 7.51 -1.90 -17.44
C MET A 68 9.00 -1.73 -17.12
N CYS A 69 9.73 -2.83 -17.01
CA CYS A 69 11.16 -2.80 -16.71
C CYS A 69 12.02 -3.02 -17.96
N PHE A 70 12.02 -2.05 -18.87
CA PHE A 70 12.87 -2.09 -20.07
C PHE A 70 14.01 -1.08 -20.02
N GLU A 71 15.15 -1.49 -20.58
CA GLU A 71 16.09 -0.58 -21.22
C GLU A 71 15.97 -0.71 -22.74
N ALA A 72 16.29 0.35 -23.48
CA ALA A 72 16.01 0.56 -24.91
C ALA A 72 16.74 -0.39 -25.89
N LEU A 73 17.11 -1.60 -25.48
CA LEU A 73 17.98 -2.53 -26.21
C LEU A 73 17.29 -3.70 -26.90
N GLN A 74 15.96 -3.74 -26.98
CA GLN A 74 15.27 -4.66 -27.88
C GLN A 74 14.37 -3.91 -28.85
N THR A 75 14.59 -4.17 -30.15
CA THR A 75 13.70 -3.92 -31.29
C THR A 75 12.40 -4.73 -31.23
N GLN A 76 11.90 -5.10 -30.05
CA GLN A 76 10.51 -5.51 -29.92
C GLN A 76 9.67 -4.24 -29.88
N ARG A 77 9.20 -3.85 -31.07
CA ARG A 77 8.13 -2.86 -31.23
C ARG A 77 7.05 -3.17 -30.19
N ARG A 78 6.62 -2.15 -29.43
CA ARG A 78 5.31 -2.15 -28.77
C ARG A 78 4.30 -2.86 -29.66
N THR A 79 3.69 -3.93 -29.17
CA THR A 79 2.43 -4.42 -29.76
C THR A 79 1.22 -3.75 -29.15
N LYS A 80 1.32 -3.15 -27.95
CA LYS A 80 0.23 -2.36 -27.34
C LYS A 80 0.64 -0.91 -27.04
N VAL A 81 0.22 0.02 -27.90
CA VAL A 81 0.20 1.45 -27.57
C VAL A 81 -1.04 1.68 -26.69
N MET A 82 -0.89 2.34 -25.54
CA MET A 82 -2.03 2.72 -24.70
C MET A 82 -3.02 3.55 -25.55
N ALA A 83 -4.30 3.18 -25.50
CA ALA A 83 -5.35 3.91 -26.21
C ALA A 83 -5.50 5.33 -25.67
N LYS A 84 -6.00 6.20 -26.55
CA LYS A 84 -6.51 7.54 -26.22
C LYS A 84 -8.02 7.57 -26.41
N CYS A 85 -8.68 8.57 -25.85
CA CYS A 85 -10.10 8.74 -26.10
C CYS A 85 -10.32 9.12 -27.57
N ILE A 86 -11.18 8.38 -28.29
CA ILE A 86 -11.41 8.63 -29.73
C ILE A 86 -12.27 9.89 -29.96
N SER A 87 -13.02 10.35 -28.96
CA SER A 87 -13.85 11.56 -29.10
C SER A 87 -14.22 12.16 -27.73
N LEU A 88 -13.45 13.13 -27.22
CA LEU A 88 -13.85 13.94 -26.07
C LEU A 88 -14.99 14.93 -26.39
N SER A 89 -15.11 15.36 -27.65
CA SER A 89 -15.97 16.48 -28.08
C SER A 89 -17.48 16.17 -28.16
N ASN A 90 -17.90 14.90 -28.02
CA ASN A 90 -19.30 14.48 -28.16
C ASN A 90 -19.95 13.97 -26.86
N TYR A 91 -19.24 14.01 -25.72
CA TYR A 91 -19.80 13.53 -24.44
C TYR A 91 -20.47 14.66 -23.65
N ASN A 92 -21.68 14.40 -23.15
CA ASN A 92 -22.30 15.22 -22.12
C ASN A 92 -21.46 15.11 -20.84
N ILE A 93 -21.15 16.25 -20.20
CA ILE A 93 -20.38 16.28 -18.94
C ILE A 93 -21.04 15.38 -17.88
N SER A 94 -22.37 15.23 -17.90
CA SER A 94 -23.14 14.39 -16.99
C SER A 94 -23.16 12.89 -17.32
N SER A 95 -22.41 12.39 -18.31
CA SER A 95 -22.35 10.95 -18.63
C SER A 95 -20.93 10.45 -18.94
N THR A 96 -20.59 9.24 -18.48
CA THR A 96 -19.29 8.60 -18.74
C THR A 96 -19.44 7.11 -19.03
N ASN A 97 -18.49 6.53 -19.76
CA ASN A 97 -18.48 5.07 -19.96
C ASN A 97 -17.97 4.36 -18.70
N VAL A 98 -16.94 4.91 -18.06
CA VAL A 98 -16.41 4.38 -16.79
C VAL A 98 -16.35 5.50 -15.76
N LEU A 99 -17.00 5.29 -14.63
CA LEU A 99 -16.85 6.11 -13.43
C LEU A 99 -16.02 5.34 -12.40
N ILE A 100 -14.99 5.98 -11.85
CA ILE A 100 -14.14 5.43 -10.80
C ILE A 100 -14.25 6.31 -9.56
N ILE A 101 -14.80 5.77 -8.47
CA ILE A 101 -14.90 6.44 -7.17
C ILE A 101 -13.65 6.11 -6.36
N GLY A 102 -12.74 7.07 -6.27
CA GLY A 102 -11.48 6.99 -5.53
C GLY A 102 -10.25 7.02 -6.42
N ALA A 103 -9.37 7.98 -6.17
CA ALA A 103 -8.11 8.18 -6.90
C ALA A 103 -6.88 7.56 -6.19
N GLY A 104 -7.09 6.50 -5.41
CA GLY A 104 -6.00 5.71 -4.84
C GLY A 104 -5.35 4.76 -5.86
N PRO A 105 -4.43 3.88 -5.42
CA PRO A 105 -3.72 2.95 -6.31
C PRO A 105 -4.67 2.02 -7.10
N ALA A 106 -5.78 1.60 -6.50
CA ALA A 106 -6.77 0.77 -7.19
C ALA A 106 -7.45 1.51 -8.35
N GLY A 107 -7.88 2.75 -8.13
CA GLY A 107 -8.51 3.56 -9.17
C GLY A 107 -7.54 3.92 -10.28
N LEU A 108 -6.33 4.35 -9.91
CA LEU A 108 -5.26 4.67 -10.86
C LEU A 108 -4.96 3.49 -11.79
N VAL A 109 -4.66 2.32 -11.22
CA VAL A 109 -4.33 1.13 -12.01
C VAL A 109 -5.50 0.66 -12.86
N CYS A 110 -6.74 0.80 -12.37
CA CYS A 110 -7.91 0.48 -13.18
C CYS A 110 -7.96 1.37 -14.44
N ALA A 111 -7.82 2.68 -14.29
CA ALA A 111 -7.85 3.61 -15.42
C ALA A 111 -6.69 3.35 -16.40
N GLU A 112 -5.48 3.15 -15.89
CA GLU A 112 -4.31 2.84 -16.72
C GLU A 112 -4.46 1.50 -17.46
N THR A 113 -4.93 0.45 -16.78
CA THR A 113 -5.13 -0.87 -17.38
C THR A 113 -6.19 -0.82 -18.49
N LEU A 114 -7.29 -0.08 -18.29
CA LEU A 114 -8.29 0.13 -19.33
C LEU A 114 -7.66 0.73 -20.59
N ARG A 115 -6.85 1.79 -20.44
CA ARG A 115 -6.13 2.41 -21.57
C ARG A 115 -5.11 1.47 -22.19
N GLN A 116 -4.37 0.69 -21.40
CA GLN A 116 -3.41 -0.32 -21.90
C GLN A 116 -4.10 -1.42 -22.72
N GLU A 117 -5.31 -1.81 -22.35
CA GLU A 117 -6.12 -2.81 -23.05
C GLU A 117 -6.96 -2.23 -24.20
N GLY A 118 -6.67 -0.99 -24.62
CA GLY A 118 -7.27 -0.41 -25.81
C GLY A 118 -8.62 0.28 -25.58
N PHE A 119 -9.08 0.41 -24.33
CA PHE A 119 -10.34 1.09 -24.04
C PHE A 119 -10.25 2.57 -24.40
N SER A 120 -11.09 3.01 -25.33
CA SER A 120 -11.02 4.32 -25.98
C SER A 120 -12.18 5.27 -25.62
N ASP A 121 -13.07 4.87 -24.70
CA ASP A 121 -14.19 5.74 -24.29
C ASP A 121 -13.82 6.59 -23.07
N ARG A 122 -14.74 7.49 -22.67
CA ARG A 122 -14.57 8.40 -21.53
C ARG A 122 -14.37 7.65 -20.20
N ILE A 123 -13.34 8.04 -19.44
CA ILE A 123 -13.07 7.59 -18.08
C ILE A 123 -13.04 8.82 -17.17
N VAL A 124 -13.87 8.82 -16.12
CA VAL A 124 -13.87 9.86 -15.09
C VAL A 124 -13.52 9.23 -13.75
N MET A 125 -12.52 9.79 -13.08
CA MET A 125 -12.15 9.47 -11.70
C MET A 125 -12.61 10.58 -10.76
N CYS A 126 -13.35 10.26 -9.71
CA CYS A 126 -13.70 11.22 -8.67
C CYS A 126 -12.98 10.93 -7.36
N THR A 127 -12.63 11.97 -6.62
CA THR A 127 -11.89 11.85 -5.36
C THR A 127 -12.18 13.04 -4.46
N MET A 128 -12.20 12.77 -3.15
CA MET A 128 -12.26 13.83 -2.14
C MET A 128 -10.90 14.52 -1.95
N ASP A 129 -9.82 13.92 -2.44
CA ASP A 129 -8.50 14.52 -2.39
C ASP A 129 -8.40 15.72 -3.36
N ARG A 130 -7.60 16.72 -2.96
CA ARG A 130 -7.27 17.88 -3.79
C ARG A 130 -6.30 17.57 -4.94
N TYR A 131 -5.46 16.55 -4.77
CA TYR A 131 -4.40 16.22 -5.69
C TYR A 131 -4.74 15.00 -6.55
N LEU A 132 -4.05 14.92 -7.70
CA LEU A 132 -3.98 13.71 -8.52
C LEU A 132 -3.32 12.55 -7.74
N PRO A 133 -3.49 11.28 -8.17
CA PRO A 133 -2.99 10.12 -7.46
C PRO A 133 -1.53 10.23 -7.00
N TYR A 134 -1.30 9.98 -5.71
CA TYR A 134 0.01 10.06 -5.07
C TYR A 134 0.30 8.84 -4.18
N ASP A 135 1.58 8.65 -3.88
CA ASP A 135 2.16 7.54 -3.13
C ASP A 135 1.87 7.69 -1.63
N ARG A 136 0.75 7.12 -1.18
CA ARG A 136 0.31 7.19 0.22
C ARG A 136 1.31 6.56 1.22
N PRO A 137 2.03 5.46 0.90
CA PRO A 137 3.13 4.98 1.74
C PRO A 137 4.18 6.03 2.11
N LYS A 138 4.40 7.07 1.30
CA LYS A 138 5.33 8.14 1.62
C LYS A 138 4.81 9.08 2.72
N LEU A 139 3.51 9.13 2.99
CA LEU A 139 2.93 10.02 4.02
C LEU A 139 3.39 9.72 5.45
N SER A 140 3.95 8.54 5.71
CA SER A 140 4.50 8.14 7.02
C SER A 140 6.00 7.86 7.00
N LYS A 141 6.61 7.72 5.82
CA LYS A 141 8.04 7.36 5.66
C LYS A 141 8.91 8.52 5.15
N SER A 142 8.31 9.41 4.37
CA SER A 142 8.94 10.60 3.80
C SER A 142 7.99 11.78 4.03
N MET A 143 7.64 12.01 5.29
CA MET A 143 6.77 13.12 5.68
C MET A 143 7.43 14.45 5.31
N ASP A 144 6.66 15.54 5.31
CA ASP A 144 7.12 16.87 4.88
C ASP A 144 7.48 16.94 3.38
N SER A 145 6.75 16.19 2.56
CA SER A 145 6.94 16.18 1.10
C SER A 145 5.92 17.08 0.42
N HIS A 146 6.34 17.71 -0.69
CA HIS A 146 5.40 18.37 -1.60
C HIS A 146 4.58 17.31 -2.36
N PRO A 147 3.27 17.50 -2.62
CA PRO A 147 2.45 16.54 -3.35
C PRO A 147 3.05 16.07 -4.68
N ASP A 148 3.69 16.98 -5.44
CA ASP A 148 4.33 16.65 -6.72
C ASP A 148 5.52 15.67 -6.57
N GLN A 149 6.23 15.67 -5.44
CA GLN A 149 7.36 14.77 -5.18
C GLN A 149 6.90 13.33 -4.90
N ILE A 150 5.63 13.18 -4.54
CA ILE A 150 5.01 11.91 -4.21
C ILE A 150 3.90 11.55 -5.20
N ALA A 151 3.71 12.32 -6.28
CA ALA A 151 2.78 12.01 -7.34
C ALA A 151 3.16 10.67 -8.01
N LEU A 152 2.15 9.84 -8.31
CA LEU A 152 2.37 8.55 -8.97
C LEU A 152 2.59 8.70 -10.47
N ARG A 153 2.01 9.75 -11.05
CA ARG A 153 2.15 10.13 -12.46
C ARG A 153 2.19 11.65 -12.59
N PRO A 154 2.94 12.19 -13.57
CA PRO A 154 2.87 13.61 -13.90
C PRO A 154 1.48 13.95 -14.45
N LYS A 155 1.05 15.21 -14.32
CA LYS A 155 -0.25 15.67 -14.81
C LYS A 155 -0.45 15.42 -16.32
N GLU A 156 0.62 15.54 -17.08
CA GLU A 156 0.68 15.36 -18.53
C GLU A 156 0.35 13.92 -18.93
N PHE A 157 0.64 12.94 -18.07
CA PHE A 157 0.28 11.54 -18.32
C PHE A 157 -1.24 11.39 -18.45
N PHE A 158 -1.99 11.92 -17.49
CA PHE A 158 -3.46 11.81 -17.49
C PHE A 158 -4.09 12.54 -18.66
N ARG A 159 -3.54 13.71 -19.03
CA ARG A 159 -3.93 14.46 -20.23
C ARG A 159 -3.64 13.68 -21.51
N SER A 160 -2.49 13.00 -21.58
CA SER A 160 -2.07 12.27 -22.78
C SER A 160 -2.93 11.04 -23.07
N TYR A 161 -3.60 10.50 -22.05
CA TYR A 161 -4.46 9.32 -22.13
C TYR A 161 -5.92 9.62 -21.79
N ASP A 162 -6.33 10.89 -21.77
CA ASP A 162 -7.72 11.32 -21.56
C ASP A 162 -8.37 10.65 -20.34
N ILE A 163 -7.70 10.71 -19.20
CA ILE A 163 -8.22 10.28 -17.89
C ILE A 163 -8.64 11.54 -17.14
N GLU A 164 -9.95 11.73 -16.97
CA GLU A 164 -10.52 12.92 -16.34
C GLU A 164 -10.59 12.76 -14.82
N PHE A 165 -10.46 13.89 -14.10
CA PHE A 165 -10.53 13.93 -12.65
C PHE A 165 -11.55 14.95 -12.16
N LEU A 166 -12.39 14.53 -11.22
CA LEU A 166 -13.22 15.38 -10.36
C LEU A 166 -12.64 15.34 -8.95
N THR A 167 -11.73 16.27 -8.66
CA THR A 167 -11.07 16.42 -7.34
C THR A 167 -11.97 17.15 -6.35
N GLU A 168 -11.69 17.01 -5.06
CA GLU A 168 -12.45 17.66 -3.97
C GLU A 168 -13.96 17.39 -4.06
N THR A 169 -14.35 16.26 -4.67
CA THR A 169 -15.76 15.91 -4.92
C THR A 169 -16.09 14.57 -4.26
N GLN A 170 -17.19 14.54 -3.51
CA GLN A 170 -17.68 13.34 -2.83
C GLN A 170 -18.91 12.77 -3.54
N VAL A 171 -18.89 11.48 -3.85
CA VAL A 171 -20.09 10.73 -4.25
C VAL A 171 -20.84 10.33 -2.98
N ALA A 172 -22.08 10.80 -2.85
CA ALA A 172 -22.94 10.57 -1.69
C ALA A 172 -23.76 9.28 -1.83
N ALA A 173 -24.21 8.97 -3.04
CA ALA A 173 -25.01 7.79 -3.31
C ALA A 173 -24.80 7.27 -4.75
N VAL A 174 -25.12 6.00 -4.96
CA VAL A 174 -25.13 5.38 -6.29
C VAL A 174 -26.50 4.73 -6.50
N ASP A 175 -27.23 5.22 -7.50
CA ASP A 175 -28.41 4.56 -8.05
C ASP A 175 -27.97 3.50 -9.06
N ILE A 176 -28.01 2.24 -8.64
CA ILE A 176 -27.60 1.10 -9.46
C ILE A 176 -28.58 0.85 -10.61
N LYS A 177 -29.88 1.04 -10.37
CA LYS A 177 -30.93 0.71 -11.35
C LYS A 177 -30.85 1.64 -12.55
N ASN A 178 -30.70 2.93 -12.28
CA ASN A 178 -30.61 3.95 -13.32
C ASN A 178 -29.16 4.23 -13.75
N LYS A 179 -28.18 3.58 -13.11
CA LYS A 179 -26.73 3.76 -13.32
C LYS A 179 -26.29 5.22 -13.19
N ILE A 180 -26.66 5.84 -12.08
CA ILE A 180 -26.34 7.24 -11.78
C ILE A 180 -25.57 7.32 -10.45
N ALA A 181 -24.45 8.03 -10.45
CA ALA A 181 -23.80 8.48 -9.22
C ALA A 181 -24.32 9.88 -8.84
N VAL A 182 -24.69 10.04 -7.58
CA VAL A 182 -25.16 11.31 -7.01
C VAL A 182 -24.08 11.87 -6.10
N PHE A 183 -23.62 13.07 -6.41
CA PHE A 183 -22.59 13.76 -5.66
C PHE A 183 -23.19 14.59 -4.52
N GLN A 184 -22.35 14.95 -3.56
CA GLN A 184 -22.77 15.64 -2.33
C GLN A 184 -23.41 17.02 -2.60
N ASP A 185 -23.01 17.68 -3.70
CA ASP A 185 -23.55 18.95 -4.17
C ASP A 185 -24.84 18.80 -5.02
N GLY A 186 -25.32 17.56 -5.20
CA GLY A 186 -26.49 17.24 -6.00
C GLY A 186 -26.20 17.02 -7.49
N PHE A 187 -24.96 17.20 -7.95
CA PHE A 187 -24.57 16.83 -9.31
C PHE A 187 -24.80 15.34 -9.54
N LYS A 188 -25.18 14.97 -10.77
CA LYS A 188 -25.48 13.59 -11.16
C LYS A 188 -24.65 13.21 -12.37
N MET A 189 -24.05 12.03 -12.32
CA MET A 189 -23.31 11.45 -13.44
C MET A 189 -23.83 10.06 -13.78
N GLU A 190 -24.31 9.90 -15.00
CA GLU A 190 -24.63 8.60 -15.59
C GLU A 190 -23.35 7.82 -15.91
N TYR A 191 -23.36 6.50 -15.70
CA TYR A 191 -22.23 5.63 -16.00
C TYR A 191 -22.64 4.33 -16.71
N ASN A 192 -21.76 3.75 -17.53
CA ASN A 192 -21.98 2.39 -18.06
C ASN A 192 -21.37 1.31 -17.17
N LYS A 193 -20.16 1.57 -16.65
CA LYS A 193 -19.46 0.74 -15.67
C LYS A 193 -18.97 1.60 -14.50
N LEU A 194 -18.95 1.02 -13.31
CA LEU A 194 -18.57 1.70 -12.07
C LEU A 194 -17.50 0.92 -11.33
N LEU A 195 -16.44 1.60 -10.89
CA LEU A 195 -15.53 1.11 -9.86
C LEU A 195 -15.74 1.87 -8.55
N ILE A 196 -15.96 1.15 -7.47
CA ILE A 196 -16.00 1.69 -6.10
C ILE A 196 -14.68 1.34 -5.40
N ALA A 197 -13.79 2.32 -5.27
CA ALA A 197 -12.46 2.17 -4.67
C ALA A 197 -12.13 3.30 -3.65
N PRO A 198 -13.01 3.58 -2.66
CA PRO A 198 -12.85 4.72 -1.73
C PRO A 198 -11.67 4.56 -0.76
N GLY A 199 -11.09 3.37 -0.68
CA GLY A 199 -10.11 3.03 0.35
C GLY A 199 -10.77 2.82 1.72
N ASN A 200 -10.08 3.21 2.79
CA ASN A 200 -10.58 3.09 4.16
C ASN A 200 -10.57 4.43 4.87
N MET A 201 -11.43 4.56 5.88
CA MET A 201 -11.41 5.68 6.82
C MET A 201 -10.58 5.32 8.06
N PRO A 202 -9.77 6.26 8.59
CA PRO A 202 -9.06 6.03 9.84
C PRO A 202 -10.05 5.92 11.01
N LYS A 203 -9.71 5.11 12.01
CA LYS A 203 -10.45 5.09 13.29
C LYS A 203 -10.12 6.34 14.09
N THR A 204 -11.13 6.96 14.69
CA THR A 204 -10.96 8.08 15.62
C THR A 204 -10.99 7.60 17.07
N LEU A 205 -10.49 8.42 17.99
CA LEU A 205 -10.59 8.15 19.42
C LEU A 205 -11.99 8.44 19.94
N SER A 206 -12.48 7.55 20.80
CA SER A 206 -13.71 7.72 21.57
C SER A 206 -13.37 8.06 23.03
N CYS A 207 -12.77 9.24 23.24
CA CYS A 207 -12.38 9.74 24.56
C CYS A 207 -12.82 11.20 24.76
N LYS A 208 -12.76 11.69 26.00
CA LYS A 208 -12.98 13.11 26.29
C LYS A 208 -11.88 13.94 25.61
N GLY A 209 -12.24 15.08 25.02
CA GLY A 209 -11.30 15.94 24.30
C GLY A 209 -10.89 15.43 22.91
N LYS A 210 -11.63 14.48 22.31
CA LYS A 210 -11.32 13.98 20.95
C LYS A 210 -11.34 15.03 19.83
N GLU A 211 -11.99 16.17 20.05
CA GLU A 211 -12.11 17.29 19.09
C GLU A 211 -11.02 18.36 19.28
N VAL A 212 -10.10 18.17 20.24
CA VAL A 212 -9.00 19.12 20.54
C VAL A 212 -8.09 19.28 19.33
N GLU A 213 -7.62 20.50 19.08
CA GLU A 213 -6.66 20.76 18.00
C GLU A 213 -5.32 20.02 18.22
N ASN A 214 -4.59 19.80 17.14
CA ASN A 214 -3.32 19.06 17.09
C ASN A 214 -3.44 17.54 17.34
N VAL A 215 -4.62 16.97 17.13
CA VAL A 215 -4.86 15.52 17.11
C VAL A 215 -5.15 15.10 15.66
N PHE A 216 -4.28 14.26 15.08
CA PHE A 216 -4.29 13.98 13.65
C PHE A 216 -4.53 12.51 13.34
N ASN A 217 -5.30 12.28 12.27
CA ASN A 217 -5.17 11.09 11.45
C ASN A 217 -4.41 11.49 10.18
N ILE A 218 -3.40 10.73 9.76
CA ILE A 218 -2.65 11.05 8.54
C ILE A 218 -3.32 10.38 7.35
N ARG A 219 -3.95 11.18 6.49
CA ARG A 219 -4.53 10.70 5.22
C ARG A 219 -4.09 11.49 4.01
N THR A 220 -3.69 12.74 4.19
CA THR A 220 -3.27 13.66 3.13
C THR A 220 -1.82 14.13 3.35
N PRO A 221 -1.16 14.67 2.31
CA PRO A 221 0.11 15.38 2.47
C PRO A 221 0.02 16.50 3.51
N GLU A 222 -1.10 17.22 3.58
CA GLU A 222 -1.34 18.29 4.54
C GLU A 222 -1.32 17.80 5.98
N ASP A 223 -1.91 16.63 6.26
CA ASP A 223 -1.91 16.05 7.59
C ASP A 223 -0.47 15.72 8.02
N ALA A 224 0.27 15.03 7.15
CA ALA A 224 1.65 14.64 7.41
C ALA A 224 2.54 15.87 7.66
N ASN A 225 2.44 16.90 6.80
CA ASN A 225 3.28 18.09 6.89
C ASN A 225 2.93 18.92 8.13
N ARG A 226 1.64 19.01 8.50
CA ARG A 226 1.21 19.66 9.75
C ARG A 226 1.74 18.93 10.99
N VAL A 227 1.69 17.59 11.01
CA VAL A 227 2.27 16.79 12.09
C VAL A 227 3.76 17.08 12.24
N VAL A 228 4.54 17.08 11.14
CA VAL A 228 5.99 17.38 11.21
C VAL A 228 6.26 18.78 11.77
N LYS A 229 5.54 19.78 11.25
CA LYS A 229 5.70 21.18 11.69
C LYS A 229 5.43 21.35 13.18
N LEU A 230 4.35 20.75 13.70
CA LEU A 230 3.96 20.85 15.11
C LEU A 230 4.83 20.00 16.03
N ALA A 231 5.32 18.85 15.55
CA ALA A 231 6.17 17.96 16.33
C ALA A 231 7.59 18.50 16.52
N THR A 232 8.07 19.36 15.61
CA THR A 232 9.47 19.81 15.60
C THR A 232 9.85 20.48 16.91
N SER A 233 10.85 19.93 17.61
CA SER A 233 11.30 20.36 18.96
C SER A 233 10.21 20.32 20.04
N LYS A 234 9.16 19.51 19.86
CA LYS A 234 8.00 19.38 20.76
C LYS A 234 7.73 17.93 21.15
N ASN A 235 6.74 17.69 22.00
CA ASN A 235 6.39 16.34 22.47
C ASN A 235 5.31 15.75 21.57
N ALA A 236 5.60 14.60 20.96
CA ALA A 236 4.67 13.86 20.14
C ALA A 236 4.18 12.60 20.87
N VAL A 237 2.86 12.39 20.85
CA VAL A 237 2.25 11.12 21.30
C VAL A 237 1.62 10.42 20.11
N ILE A 238 1.94 9.14 19.93
CA ILE A 238 1.38 8.30 18.89
C ILE A 238 0.47 7.27 19.59
N VAL A 239 -0.79 7.19 19.16
CA VAL A 239 -1.76 6.25 19.72
C VAL A 239 -1.95 5.11 18.72
N GLY A 240 -1.49 3.92 19.08
CA GLY A 240 -1.48 2.72 18.25
C GLY A 240 -0.10 2.42 17.67
N ALA A 241 0.41 1.23 17.96
CA ALA A 241 1.66 0.66 17.45
C ALA A 241 1.42 -0.19 16.18
N SER A 242 0.61 0.36 15.25
CA SER A 242 0.41 -0.20 13.91
C SER A 242 1.48 0.28 12.93
N PHE A 243 1.42 -0.15 11.66
CA PHE A 243 2.38 0.27 10.63
C PHE A 243 2.46 1.80 10.50
N LEU A 244 1.32 2.48 10.46
CA LEU A 244 1.29 3.95 10.37
C LEU A 244 1.92 4.58 11.60
N GLY A 245 1.50 4.16 12.80
CA GLY A 245 1.96 4.74 14.06
C GLY A 245 3.47 4.57 14.25
N MET A 246 3.99 3.37 14.01
CA MET A 246 5.41 3.07 14.18
C MET A 246 6.28 3.77 13.13
N GLU A 247 5.82 3.89 11.87
CA GLU A 247 6.54 4.65 10.83
C GLU A 247 6.61 6.14 11.18
N VAL A 248 5.49 6.74 11.62
CA VAL A 248 5.45 8.14 12.07
C VAL A 248 6.33 8.35 13.30
N ALA A 249 6.27 7.46 14.29
CA ALA A 249 7.13 7.51 15.47
C ALA A 249 8.62 7.49 15.08
N ALA A 250 9.00 6.61 14.14
CA ALA A 250 10.38 6.53 13.65
C ALA A 250 10.79 7.80 12.92
N TYR A 251 9.93 8.35 12.06
CA TYR A 251 10.22 9.58 11.33
C TYR A 251 10.38 10.79 12.27
N LEU A 252 9.52 10.91 13.28
CA LEU A 252 9.53 12.04 14.20
C LEU A 252 10.66 12.00 15.23
N THR A 253 11.32 10.86 15.44
CA THR A 253 12.37 10.71 16.45
C THR A 253 13.53 11.71 16.27
N GLU A 254 13.90 12.03 15.04
CA GLU A 254 14.99 12.98 14.73
C GLU A 254 14.53 14.45 14.72
N LYS A 255 13.23 14.72 14.87
CA LYS A 255 12.64 16.07 14.74
C LYS A 255 11.99 16.55 16.03
N ALA A 256 11.33 15.66 16.76
CA ALA A 256 10.62 15.96 17.99
C ALA A 256 11.57 16.00 19.20
N HIS A 257 11.18 16.74 20.24
CA HIS A 257 11.88 16.70 21.53
C HIS A 257 11.67 15.35 22.22
N SER A 258 10.47 14.78 22.13
CA SER A 258 10.17 13.44 22.63
C SER A 258 9.08 12.76 21.80
N VAL A 259 9.15 11.43 21.70
CA VAL A 259 8.13 10.60 21.05
C VAL A 259 7.69 9.52 22.03
N SER A 260 6.39 9.44 22.27
CA SER A 260 5.77 8.38 23.08
C SER A 260 4.77 7.59 22.25
N VAL A 261 4.71 6.28 22.42
CA VAL A 261 3.74 5.40 21.76
C VAL A 261 2.85 4.76 22.81
N VAL A 262 1.53 4.84 22.63
CA VAL A 262 0.51 4.22 23.49
C VAL A 262 -0.15 3.09 22.72
N GLU A 263 -0.24 1.90 23.31
CA GLU A 263 -0.80 0.72 22.63
C GLU A 263 -1.57 -0.17 23.63
N LEU A 264 -2.62 -0.82 23.15
CA LEU A 264 -3.45 -1.77 23.89
C LEU A 264 -2.79 -3.14 24.03
N GLU A 265 -2.11 -3.59 22.98
CA GLU A 265 -1.36 -4.83 22.99
C GLU A 265 -0.07 -4.71 23.82
N GLU A 266 0.57 -5.84 24.08
CA GLU A 266 1.80 -5.91 24.88
C GLU A 266 3.06 -5.53 24.08
N VAL A 267 3.02 -5.74 22.76
CA VAL A 267 4.12 -5.41 21.83
C VAL A 267 3.57 -4.84 20.52
N PRO A 268 4.34 -4.00 19.82
CA PRO A 268 4.02 -3.56 18.47
C PRO A 268 3.77 -4.76 17.54
N PHE A 269 2.83 -4.61 16.62
CA PHE A 269 2.54 -5.61 15.58
C PHE A 269 2.19 -7.01 16.09
N LYS A 270 1.77 -7.21 17.35
CA LYS A 270 1.51 -8.54 17.94
C LYS A 270 0.70 -9.47 17.03
N LYS A 271 -0.38 -8.96 16.42
CA LYS A 271 -1.24 -9.72 15.50
C LYS A 271 -0.60 -10.09 14.15
N PHE A 272 0.36 -9.30 13.69
CA PHE A 272 1.00 -9.50 12.38
C PHE A 272 2.32 -10.24 12.48
N PHE A 273 3.17 -9.88 13.45
CA PHE A 273 4.53 -10.40 13.58
C PHE A 273 4.75 -11.30 14.79
N GLY A 274 3.75 -11.43 15.67
CA GLY A 274 3.88 -12.19 16.91
C GLY A 274 4.77 -11.50 17.94
N GLU A 275 4.85 -12.13 19.11
CA GLU A 275 5.46 -11.52 20.28
C GLU A 275 6.99 -11.34 20.13
N ARG A 276 7.70 -12.38 19.68
CA ARG A 276 9.17 -12.38 19.59
C ARG A 276 9.69 -11.27 18.67
N VAL A 277 9.13 -11.16 17.47
CA VAL A 277 9.49 -10.10 16.52
C VAL A 277 9.00 -8.73 17.00
N GLY A 278 7.80 -8.65 17.60
CA GLY A 278 7.28 -7.42 18.19
C GLY A 278 8.20 -6.85 19.28
N ARG A 279 8.73 -7.70 20.19
CA ARG A 279 9.70 -7.29 21.22
C ARG A 279 11.01 -6.78 20.62
N ALA A 280 11.54 -7.44 19.60
CA ALA A 280 12.76 -7.01 18.91
C ALA A 280 12.58 -5.61 18.26
N ILE A 281 11.43 -5.38 17.61
CA ILE A 281 11.07 -4.08 17.05
C ILE A 281 10.90 -3.04 18.16
N MET A 282 10.21 -3.37 19.25
CA MET A 282 10.04 -2.47 20.39
C MET A 282 11.39 -2.01 20.96
N LYS A 283 12.32 -2.95 21.19
CA LYS A 283 13.69 -2.66 21.63
C LYS A 283 14.44 -1.75 20.66
N MET A 284 14.27 -1.95 19.35
CA MET A 284 14.83 -1.05 18.32
C MET A 284 14.33 0.40 18.51
N PHE A 285 13.03 0.58 18.76
CA PHE A 285 12.44 1.90 19.00
C PHE A 285 12.90 2.52 20.34
N GLU A 286 12.99 1.73 21.40
CA GLU A 286 13.48 2.18 22.72
C GLU A 286 14.95 2.64 22.63
N ASN A 287 15.79 1.91 21.88
CA ASN A 287 17.17 2.31 21.58
C ASN A 287 17.24 3.64 20.81
N ASN A 288 16.19 3.95 20.05
CA ASN A 288 16.01 5.25 19.38
C ASN A 288 15.22 6.25 20.26
N ARG A 289 15.19 6.06 21.58
CA ARG A 289 14.62 6.97 22.59
C ARG A 289 13.10 7.14 22.53
N VAL A 290 12.39 6.26 21.84
CA VAL A 290 10.92 6.24 21.86
C VAL A 290 10.44 5.59 23.16
N LYS A 291 9.48 6.22 23.84
CA LYS A 291 8.91 5.70 25.09
C LYS A 291 7.60 4.97 24.83
N PHE A 292 7.51 3.71 25.25
CA PHE A 292 6.28 2.94 25.12
C PHE A 292 5.43 2.95 26.39
N TYR A 293 4.12 3.01 26.18
CA TYR A 293 3.07 2.87 27.18
C TYR A 293 2.12 1.79 26.66
N MET A 294 2.49 0.53 26.90
CA MET A 294 1.77 -0.65 26.43
C MET A 294 0.64 -1.02 27.40
N GLN A 295 -0.29 -1.86 26.94
CA GLN A 295 -1.44 -2.35 27.72
C GLN A 295 -2.24 -1.22 28.39
N THR A 296 -2.36 -0.09 27.71
CA THR A 296 -3.12 1.05 28.19
C THR A 296 -3.70 1.83 27.02
N GLU A 297 -4.64 2.72 27.31
CA GLU A 297 -5.31 3.54 26.29
C GLU A 297 -5.49 4.96 26.77
N VAL A 298 -5.77 5.85 25.82
CA VAL A 298 -6.08 7.26 26.10
C VAL A 298 -7.48 7.37 26.70
N SER A 299 -7.57 7.97 27.89
CA SER A 299 -8.84 8.26 28.55
C SER A 299 -9.34 9.68 28.30
N GLU A 300 -8.43 10.64 28.20
CA GLU A 300 -8.75 12.07 28.03
C GLU A 300 -7.61 12.78 27.30
N LEU A 301 -7.97 13.68 26.40
CA LEU A 301 -7.08 14.65 25.78
C LEU A 301 -7.38 16.01 26.42
N ARG A 302 -6.37 16.63 27.04
CA ARG A 302 -6.53 17.93 27.70
C ARG A 302 -5.91 19.02 26.85
N GLU A 303 -6.62 20.14 26.79
CA GLU A 303 -6.23 21.30 26.02
C GLU A 303 -5.80 22.48 26.89
N GLN A 304 -5.04 23.36 26.28
CA GLN A 304 -4.79 24.72 26.73
C GLN A 304 -4.99 25.63 25.51
N GLU A 305 -5.87 26.63 25.62
CA GLU A 305 -6.21 27.54 24.50
C GLU A 305 -6.67 26.77 23.23
N GLY A 306 -7.49 25.73 23.42
CA GLY A 306 -8.03 24.90 22.32
C GLY A 306 -7.04 23.88 21.71
N LYS A 307 -5.79 23.87 22.16
CA LYS A 307 -4.72 23.02 21.61
C LYS A 307 -4.30 21.94 22.58
N LEU A 308 -3.96 20.77 22.05
CA LEU A 308 -3.47 19.65 22.85
C LEU A 308 -2.29 20.07 23.74
N LYS A 309 -2.38 19.71 25.02
CA LYS A 309 -1.31 19.90 25.99
C LYS A 309 -0.94 18.62 26.72
N GLU A 310 -1.92 17.77 27.00
CA GLU A 310 -1.71 16.51 27.72
C GLU A 310 -2.55 15.38 27.14
N VAL A 311 -1.98 14.17 27.15
CA VAL A 311 -2.67 12.91 26.90
C VAL A 311 -2.72 12.13 28.21
N VAL A 312 -3.93 11.93 28.74
CA VAL A 312 -4.17 11.16 29.96
C VAL A 312 -4.46 9.73 29.59
N LEU A 313 -3.77 8.79 30.22
CA LEU A 313 -3.95 7.36 30.01
C LEU A 313 -4.85 6.77 31.09
N LYS A 314 -5.56 5.69 30.76
CA LYS A 314 -6.34 4.91 31.76
C LYS A 314 -5.48 4.36 32.90
N SER A 315 -4.18 4.20 32.69
CA SER A 315 -3.22 3.83 33.75
C SER A 315 -2.99 4.94 34.80
N GLY A 316 -3.55 6.14 34.61
CA GLY A 316 -3.36 7.31 35.47
C GLY A 316 -2.12 8.16 35.11
N LYS A 317 -1.27 7.69 34.19
CA LYS A 317 -0.15 8.50 33.68
C LYS A 317 -0.65 9.64 32.79
N VAL A 318 0.00 10.79 32.90
CA VAL A 318 -0.26 11.98 32.08
C VAL A 318 0.99 12.28 31.26
N LEU A 319 0.84 12.31 29.94
CA LEU A 319 1.91 12.61 29.00
C LEU A 319 1.77 14.05 28.50
N ARG A 320 2.84 14.83 28.55
CA ARG A 320 2.86 16.13 27.83
C ARG A 320 2.87 15.85 26.34
N ALA A 321 2.01 16.51 25.60
CA ALA A 321 1.88 16.34 24.16
C ALA A 321 1.49 17.67 23.52
N ASP A 322 2.23 18.08 22.50
CA ASP A 322 1.91 19.22 21.67
C ASP A 322 1.23 18.76 20.36
N VAL A 323 1.44 17.50 19.99
CA VAL A 323 0.82 16.81 18.85
C VAL A 323 0.50 15.37 19.18
N CYS A 324 -0.66 14.89 18.75
CA CYS A 324 -1.08 13.50 18.86
C CYS A 324 -1.39 12.92 17.48
N VAL A 325 -0.90 11.73 17.17
CA VAL A 325 -1.20 11.01 15.92
C VAL A 325 -1.91 9.71 16.22
N ILE A 326 -3.05 9.49 15.58
CA ILE A 326 -3.88 8.30 15.77
C ILE A 326 -3.56 7.29 14.67
N GLY A 327 -2.99 6.16 15.10
CA GLY A 327 -2.58 5.03 14.30
C GLY A 327 -3.24 3.72 14.74
N ILE A 328 -4.47 3.75 15.26
CA ILE A 328 -5.20 2.56 15.78
C ILE A 328 -5.94 1.76 14.69
N GLY A 329 -5.51 1.91 13.44
CA GLY A 329 -6.09 1.24 12.28
C GLY A 329 -7.26 2.00 11.67
N LYS A 330 -8.20 1.25 11.10
CA LYS A 330 -9.22 1.77 10.18
C LYS A 330 -10.63 1.32 10.56
N THR A 331 -11.61 2.13 10.21
CA THR A 331 -13.01 1.76 10.18
C THR A 331 -13.32 1.25 8.78
N SER A 332 -13.80 0.02 8.68
CA SER A 332 -14.29 -0.50 7.40
C SER A 332 -15.61 0.19 7.05
N LEU A 333 -15.75 0.71 5.84
CA LEU A 333 -17.03 1.13 5.25
C LEU A 333 -17.98 -0.06 4.95
N GLY A 334 -17.78 -1.18 5.63
CA GLY A 334 -18.25 -2.51 5.23
C GLY A 334 -17.27 -3.19 4.27
N MET A 335 -17.20 -4.52 4.34
CA MET A 335 -16.51 -5.32 3.31
C MET A 335 -17.35 -5.26 2.04
N MET A 336 -16.83 -4.66 0.98
CA MET A 336 -17.55 -4.56 -0.30
C MET A 336 -17.38 -5.84 -1.11
N GLN A 337 -18.50 -6.38 -1.57
CA GLN A 337 -18.60 -7.38 -2.63
C GLN A 337 -19.69 -6.90 -3.59
N THR A 338 -19.43 -7.00 -4.88
CA THR A 338 -20.45 -6.74 -5.90
C THR A 338 -20.80 -8.05 -6.59
N ASN A 339 -22.09 -8.29 -6.77
CA ASN A 339 -22.65 -9.29 -7.69
C ASN A 339 -23.47 -8.60 -8.79
N ILE A 340 -23.30 -7.29 -8.91
CA ILE A 340 -24.10 -6.41 -9.77
C ILE A 340 -23.34 -6.25 -11.10
N PRO A 341 -23.93 -6.64 -12.24
CA PRO A 341 -23.29 -6.49 -13.54
C PRO A 341 -22.87 -5.03 -13.80
N GLY A 342 -21.60 -4.84 -14.15
CA GLY A 342 -21.05 -3.52 -14.46
C GLY A 342 -20.63 -2.69 -13.24
N VAL A 343 -20.81 -3.19 -12.01
CA VAL A 343 -20.33 -2.52 -10.78
C VAL A 343 -19.27 -3.37 -10.11
N PHE A 344 -18.11 -2.78 -9.90
CA PHE A 344 -16.94 -3.42 -9.33
C PHE A 344 -16.53 -2.71 -8.05
N ALA A 345 -15.86 -3.42 -7.15
CA ALA A 345 -15.22 -2.82 -5.98
C ALA A 345 -13.74 -3.22 -5.95
N ALA A 346 -12.87 -2.31 -5.52
CA ALA A 346 -11.43 -2.58 -5.47
C ALA A 346 -10.74 -1.93 -4.28
N GLY A 347 -9.50 -2.38 -4.06
CA GLY A 347 -8.62 -1.85 -3.03
C GLY A 347 -9.04 -2.21 -1.62
N ASP A 348 -8.82 -1.25 -0.76
CA ASP A 348 -8.71 -1.37 0.69
C ASP A 348 -10.02 -1.76 1.41
N ALA A 349 -11.16 -1.49 0.76
CA ALA A 349 -12.52 -1.76 1.25
C ALA A 349 -13.04 -3.17 0.92
N VAL A 350 -12.31 -3.94 0.12
CA VAL A 350 -12.84 -5.19 -0.46
C VAL A 350 -12.38 -6.42 0.31
N ALA A 351 -13.29 -7.37 0.48
CA ALA A 351 -12.97 -8.74 0.85
C ALA A 351 -13.01 -9.62 -0.41
N PHE A 352 -11.95 -10.35 -0.68
CA PHE A 352 -11.80 -11.13 -1.91
C PHE A 352 -11.37 -12.57 -1.60
N PRO A 353 -11.72 -13.56 -2.43
CA PRO A 353 -11.22 -14.92 -2.27
C PRO A 353 -9.71 -14.93 -2.49
N LEU A 354 -8.96 -15.38 -1.49
CA LEU A 354 -7.50 -15.50 -1.58
C LEU A 354 -7.12 -16.96 -1.84
N ALA A 355 -6.49 -17.23 -2.98
CA ALA A 355 -6.09 -18.58 -3.37
C ALA A 355 -5.21 -19.28 -2.31
N LEU A 356 -4.25 -18.54 -1.73
CA LEU A 356 -3.38 -19.02 -0.64
C LEU A 356 -4.13 -19.41 0.64
N ARG A 357 -5.40 -19.03 0.77
CA ARG A 357 -6.27 -19.34 1.90
C ARG A 357 -7.40 -20.28 1.49
N ASN A 358 -7.17 -21.15 0.51
CA ASN A 358 -8.18 -22.06 -0.04
C ASN A 358 -9.46 -21.29 -0.46
N ASN A 359 -9.26 -20.15 -1.13
CA ASN A 359 -10.32 -19.23 -1.59
C ASN A 359 -11.22 -18.65 -0.49
N LYS A 360 -10.86 -18.79 0.79
CA LYS A 360 -11.54 -18.07 1.86
C LYS A 360 -11.32 -16.56 1.67
N LYS A 361 -12.36 -15.78 1.98
CA LYS A 361 -12.29 -14.32 1.88
C LYS A 361 -11.25 -13.76 2.83
N ALA A 362 -10.49 -12.78 2.37
CA ALA A 362 -9.57 -11.97 3.16
C ALA A 362 -9.73 -10.49 2.79
N ASN A 363 -9.45 -9.60 3.75
CA ASN A 363 -9.28 -8.17 3.49
C ASN A 363 -7.83 -7.81 3.79
N ILE A 364 -7.08 -7.46 2.76
CA ILE A 364 -5.66 -7.11 2.87
C ILE A 364 -5.50 -5.66 2.41
N PRO A 365 -5.61 -4.67 3.33
CA PRO A 365 -5.48 -3.26 3.02
C PRO A 365 -4.02 -2.89 2.82
N HIS A 366 -3.48 -3.26 1.66
CA HIS A 366 -2.10 -3.04 1.33
C HIS A 366 -1.94 -2.49 -0.08
N TRP A 367 -0.87 -1.71 -0.25
CA TRP A 367 -0.55 -1.01 -1.48
C TRP A 367 -0.56 -1.93 -2.71
N GLN A 368 0.21 -3.02 -2.68
CA GLN A 368 0.27 -4.01 -3.78
C GLN A 368 -1.11 -4.61 -4.09
N MET A 369 -1.87 -5.03 -3.07
CA MET A 369 -3.20 -5.61 -3.27
C MET A 369 -4.18 -4.63 -3.90
N ALA A 370 -4.09 -3.34 -3.55
CA ALA A 370 -4.95 -2.35 -4.17
C ALA A 370 -4.68 -2.17 -5.66
N HIS A 371 -3.41 -2.19 -6.10
CA HIS A 371 -3.08 -2.17 -7.52
C HIS A 371 -3.62 -3.41 -8.24
N ILE A 372 -3.42 -4.61 -7.66
CA ILE A 372 -3.93 -5.87 -8.22
C ILE A 372 -5.46 -5.80 -8.39
N HIS A 373 -6.19 -5.36 -7.36
CA HIS A 373 -7.64 -5.19 -7.46
C HIS A 373 -8.04 -4.23 -8.59
N GLY A 374 -7.32 -3.12 -8.76
CA GLY A 374 -7.53 -2.17 -9.85
C GLY A 374 -7.36 -2.79 -11.23
N ARG A 375 -6.26 -3.53 -11.43
CA ARG A 375 -5.97 -4.23 -12.71
C ARG A 375 -7.06 -5.25 -13.03
N ILE A 376 -7.41 -6.11 -12.06
CA ILE A 376 -8.41 -7.15 -12.25
C ILE A 376 -9.80 -6.55 -12.51
N ALA A 377 -10.16 -5.46 -11.83
CA ALA A 377 -11.41 -4.75 -12.11
C ALA A 377 -11.46 -4.24 -13.56
N ALA A 378 -10.38 -3.63 -14.08
CA ALA A 378 -10.31 -3.18 -15.46
C ALA A 378 -10.45 -4.33 -16.47
N LEU A 379 -9.71 -5.43 -16.29
CA LEU A 379 -9.79 -6.60 -17.18
C LEU A 379 -11.20 -7.20 -17.20
N ASN A 380 -11.87 -7.26 -16.03
CA ASN A 380 -13.23 -7.77 -15.93
C ASN A 380 -14.29 -6.77 -16.43
N MET A 381 -14.02 -5.46 -16.39
CA MET A 381 -14.82 -4.48 -17.11
C MET A 381 -14.80 -4.74 -18.63
N LEU A 382 -13.68 -5.26 -19.16
CA LEU A 382 -13.53 -5.66 -20.57
C LEU A 382 -13.96 -7.11 -20.84
N ALA A 383 -14.62 -7.77 -19.88
CA ALA A 383 -15.12 -9.14 -19.99
C ALA A 383 -14.05 -10.23 -20.18
N HIS A 384 -12.82 -10.01 -19.70
CA HIS A 384 -11.75 -11.02 -19.78
C HIS A 384 -11.90 -12.19 -18.78
N GLY A 385 -12.75 -12.08 -17.76
CA GLY A 385 -12.99 -13.16 -16.79
C GLY A 385 -11.76 -13.53 -15.95
N THR A 386 -10.93 -12.54 -15.61
CA THR A 386 -9.65 -12.73 -14.92
C THR A 386 -9.84 -12.83 -13.41
N GLU A 387 -9.21 -13.84 -12.81
CA GLU A 387 -9.15 -14.03 -11.36
C GLU A 387 -7.89 -13.38 -10.75
N ILE A 388 -7.95 -13.09 -9.44
CA ILE A 388 -6.78 -12.61 -8.70
C ILE A 388 -5.81 -13.79 -8.50
N SER A 389 -4.65 -13.71 -9.13
CA SER A 389 -3.53 -14.63 -8.92
C SER A 389 -2.29 -13.85 -8.51
N THR A 390 -2.12 -13.68 -7.19
CA THR A 390 -0.95 -13.01 -6.61
C THR A 390 -0.67 -13.53 -5.20
N VAL A 391 0.57 -13.33 -4.73
CA VAL A 391 0.96 -13.55 -3.34
C VAL A 391 1.05 -12.18 -2.67
N PRO A 392 0.35 -11.95 -1.54
CA PRO A 392 0.48 -10.69 -0.83
C PRO A 392 1.93 -10.41 -0.47
N TYR A 393 2.38 -9.19 -0.75
CA TYR A 393 3.72 -8.73 -0.45
C TYR A 393 3.66 -7.35 0.21
N LEU A 394 4.27 -7.22 1.38
CA LEU A 394 4.23 -6.04 2.23
C LEU A 394 5.64 -5.59 2.61
N TRP A 395 5.77 -4.30 2.87
CA TRP A 395 6.99 -3.75 3.46
C TRP A 395 6.66 -2.61 4.42
N THR A 396 7.54 -2.42 5.39
CA THR A 396 7.58 -1.23 6.24
C THR A 396 9.03 -0.85 6.48
N ALA A 397 9.30 0.44 6.64
CA ALA A 397 10.65 0.98 6.83
C ALA A 397 10.66 1.95 8.00
N MET A 398 11.57 1.73 8.94
CA MET A 398 11.72 2.47 10.20
C MET A 398 13.21 2.56 10.52
N PHE A 399 13.72 3.76 10.84
CA PHE A 399 15.14 3.98 11.18
C PHE A 399 16.14 3.43 10.14
N GLY A 400 15.81 3.56 8.84
CA GLY A 400 16.65 3.04 7.75
C GLY A 400 16.68 1.50 7.63
N LYS A 401 15.94 0.77 8.48
CA LYS A 401 15.76 -0.68 8.40
C LYS A 401 14.39 -0.98 7.79
N SER A 402 14.30 -2.07 7.03
CA SER A 402 13.06 -2.48 6.38
C SER A 402 12.68 -3.90 6.75
N ILE A 403 11.42 -4.08 7.14
CA ILE A 403 10.79 -5.40 7.24
C ILE A 403 10.07 -5.67 5.94
N ARG A 404 10.29 -6.87 5.41
CA ARG A 404 9.59 -7.39 4.24
C ARG A 404 8.73 -8.55 4.68
N TYR A 405 7.58 -8.71 4.06
CA TYR A 405 6.63 -9.76 4.41
C TYR A 405 5.95 -10.30 3.17
N THR A 406 5.73 -11.62 3.12
CA THR A 406 4.90 -12.23 2.08
C THR A 406 4.04 -13.35 2.64
N GLY A 407 2.94 -13.65 1.95
CA GLY A 407 1.96 -14.65 2.37
C GLY A 407 0.82 -14.04 3.17
N TYR A 408 0.10 -14.88 3.93
CA TYR A 408 -1.04 -14.46 4.74
C TYR A 408 -1.05 -15.23 6.06
N GLY A 409 -0.46 -14.62 7.08
CA GLY A 409 -0.20 -15.24 8.38
C GLY A 409 -1.34 -15.10 9.39
N GLU A 410 -2.50 -14.54 9.04
CA GLU A 410 -3.57 -14.38 10.03
C GLU A 410 -4.01 -15.73 10.62
N GLY A 411 -3.87 -15.86 11.94
CA GLY A 411 -4.14 -17.10 12.66
C GLY A 411 -3.06 -18.17 12.51
N PHE A 412 -1.80 -17.77 12.32
CA PHE A 412 -0.62 -18.62 12.58
C PHE A 412 -0.62 -19.09 14.04
N ASP A 413 -0.02 -20.24 14.32
CA ASP A 413 0.09 -20.85 15.66
C ASP A 413 1.53 -20.93 16.19
N ASP A 414 2.54 -20.85 15.31
CA ASP A 414 3.94 -20.82 15.71
C ASP A 414 4.79 -19.93 14.77
N VAL A 415 5.99 -19.57 15.25
CA VAL A 415 6.97 -18.77 14.52
C VAL A 415 8.37 -19.37 14.67
N VAL A 416 8.91 -19.86 13.56
CA VAL A 416 10.30 -20.32 13.46
C VAL A 416 11.19 -19.14 13.09
N ILE A 417 12.21 -18.86 13.90
CA ILE A 417 13.14 -17.73 13.69
C ILE A 417 14.50 -18.28 13.28
N GLN A 418 14.99 -17.81 12.15
CA GLN A 418 16.38 -18.01 11.71
C GLN A 418 17.14 -16.69 11.79
N GLY A 419 18.40 -16.74 12.23
CA GLY A 419 19.22 -15.54 12.46
C GLY A 419 19.03 -14.98 13.87
N ASP A 420 19.25 -13.67 14.01
CA ASP A 420 19.35 -13.01 15.31
C ASP A 420 18.38 -11.80 15.39
N LEU A 421 17.49 -11.82 16.38
CA LEU A 421 16.52 -10.76 16.64
C LEU A 421 17.15 -9.53 17.30
N ASP A 422 18.17 -9.70 18.12
CA ASP A 422 18.89 -8.59 18.76
C ASP A 422 19.74 -7.82 17.75
N GLU A 423 20.36 -8.52 16.78
CA GLU A 423 21.06 -7.89 15.66
C GLU A 423 20.12 -7.35 14.56
N LEU A 424 18.81 -7.63 14.67
CA LEU A 424 17.81 -7.27 13.67
C LEU A 424 18.17 -7.81 12.26
N LYS A 425 18.69 -9.03 12.24
CA LYS A 425 19.10 -9.76 11.04
C LYS A 425 18.51 -11.16 11.10
N PHE A 426 17.27 -11.27 10.67
CA PHE A 426 16.48 -12.49 10.87
C PHE A 426 15.49 -12.75 9.74
N VAL A 427 15.04 -14.00 9.70
CA VAL A 427 13.88 -14.48 8.97
C VAL A 427 12.91 -15.09 9.97
N ALA A 428 11.63 -14.73 9.89
CA ALA A 428 10.57 -15.27 10.71
C ALA A 428 9.56 -15.99 9.82
N PHE A 429 9.52 -17.31 9.91
CA PHE A 429 8.55 -18.15 9.21
C PHE A 429 7.35 -18.38 10.12
N TYR A 430 6.19 -17.89 9.71
CA TYR A 430 4.93 -18.04 10.43
C TYR A 430 4.25 -19.31 9.95
N THR A 431 3.93 -20.22 10.86
CA THR A 431 3.34 -21.51 10.54
C THR A 431 1.91 -21.63 11.05
N LYS A 432 1.13 -22.45 10.35
CA LYS A 432 -0.16 -22.94 10.82
C LYS A 432 -0.16 -24.44 10.66
N ASN A 433 -0.20 -25.17 11.77
CA ASN A 433 0.17 -26.59 11.82
C ASN A 433 1.58 -26.81 11.23
N ASP A 434 1.72 -27.72 10.25
CA ASP A 434 3.01 -28.03 9.59
C ASP A 434 3.31 -27.12 8.38
N GLU A 435 2.46 -26.14 8.04
CA GLU A 435 2.65 -25.32 6.82
C GLU A 435 3.11 -23.90 7.15
N VAL A 436 4.11 -23.41 6.41
CA VAL A 436 4.49 -21.98 6.42
C VAL A 436 3.45 -21.18 5.63
N VAL A 437 2.73 -20.31 6.33
CA VAL A 437 1.66 -19.48 5.76
C VAL A 437 2.11 -18.05 5.43
N ALA A 438 3.20 -17.60 6.05
CA ALA A 438 3.83 -16.33 5.76
C ALA A 438 5.30 -16.31 6.18
N VAL A 439 6.05 -15.35 5.66
CA VAL A 439 7.42 -15.06 6.10
C VAL A 439 7.63 -13.56 6.24
N ALA A 440 8.33 -13.16 7.31
CA ALA A 440 8.91 -11.82 7.44
C ALA A 440 10.44 -11.90 7.46
N SER A 441 11.12 -10.83 7.02
CA SER A 441 12.55 -10.70 7.24
C SER A 441 12.97 -9.26 7.48
N MET A 442 14.05 -9.08 8.25
CA MET A 442 14.80 -7.83 8.32
C MET A 442 16.28 -8.12 8.01
N ASN A 443 16.87 -7.31 7.12
CA ASN A 443 18.27 -7.42 6.68
C ASN A 443 18.69 -8.83 6.18
N TYR A 444 17.77 -9.58 5.56
CA TYR A 444 18.00 -10.96 5.10
C TYR A 444 17.51 -11.19 3.67
N ASP A 445 17.89 -10.30 2.77
CA ASP A 445 17.33 -10.30 1.42
C ASP A 445 18.05 -11.26 0.49
N PRO A 446 17.36 -11.84 -0.51
CA PRO A 446 15.97 -11.61 -0.90
C PRO A 446 15.02 -12.74 -0.44
N ILE A 447 15.16 -13.27 0.79
CA ILE A 447 14.44 -14.49 1.21
C ILE A 447 12.92 -14.39 1.07
N VAL A 448 12.33 -13.24 1.42
CA VAL A 448 10.87 -13.02 1.33
C VAL A 448 10.42 -13.10 -0.13
N SER A 449 11.19 -12.53 -1.08
CA SER A 449 10.89 -12.66 -2.50
C SER A 449 11.05 -14.10 -3.00
N LYS A 450 12.00 -14.88 -2.46
CA LYS A 450 12.16 -16.30 -2.81
C LYS A 450 10.93 -17.11 -2.36
N VAL A 451 10.50 -16.90 -1.12
CA VAL A 451 9.30 -17.57 -0.58
C VAL A 451 8.05 -17.15 -1.36
N ALA A 452 7.93 -15.87 -1.74
CA ALA A 452 6.82 -15.41 -2.57
C ALA A 452 6.74 -16.17 -3.91
N GLU A 453 7.88 -16.46 -4.55
CA GLU A 453 7.91 -17.28 -5.77
C GLU A 453 7.56 -18.75 -5.52
N VAL A 454 7.91 -19.32 -4.36
CA VAL A 454 7.50 -20.68 -3.98
C VAL A 454 5.98 -20.75 -3.77
N LEU A 455 5.41 -19.78 -3.06
CA LEU A 455 3.96 -19.69 -2.83
C LEU A 455 3.19 -19.42 -4.12
N ALA A 456 3.68 -18.51 -4.97
CA ALA A 456 3.09 -18.24 -6.29
C ALA A 456 3.14 -19.48 -7.20
N ALA A 457 4.09 -20.37 -6.95
CA ALA A 457 4.22 -21.62 -7.66
C ALA A 457 3.21 -22.71 -7.22
N GLY A 458 2.37 -22.43 -6.22
CA GLY A 458 1.43 -23.39 -5.63
C GLY A 458 2.12 -24.45 -4.78
N ARG A 459 3.39 -24.24 -4.40
CA ARG A 459 4.14 -25.16 -3.54
C ARG A 459 4.02 -24.74 -2.09
N SER A 460 3.84 -25.71 -1.20
CA SER A 460 3.92 -25.50 0.23
C SER A 460 5.36 -25.64 0.75
N ILE A 461 5.66 -24.94 1.83
CA ILE A 461 6.89 -25.07 2.62
C ILE A 461 6.46 -25.63 3.96
N ARG A 462 7.11 -26.70 4.43
CA ARG A 462 6.77 -27.29 5.73
C ARG A 462 7.58 -26.68 6.85
N LYS A 463 7.05 -26.75 8.07
CA LYS A 463 7.72 -26.24 9.27
C LYS A 463 9.11 -26.87 9.44
N ARG A 464 9.20 -28.19 9.31
CA ARG A 464 10.48 -28.93 9.38
C ARG A 464 11.54 -28.50 8.36
N ASP A 465 11.14 -27.85 7.27
CA ASP A 465 12.06 -27.41 6.21
C ASP A 465 12.74 -26.06 6.57
N VAL A 466 12.25 -25.37 7.61
CA VAL A 466 12.70 -24.06 8.04
C VAL A 466 13.14 -23.99 9.50
N GLU A 467 13.03 -25.11 10.24
CA GLU A 467 13.53 -25.27 11.62
C GLU A 467 15.04 -25.19 11.74
#